data_AF-T0ZBK3-F1
#
_entry.id   AF-T0ZBK3-F1
#
_cell.length_a   1.000
_cell.length_b   1.000
_cell.length_c   1.000
_cell.angle_alpha   90.00
_cell.angle_beta   90.00
_cell.angle_gamma   90.00
#
_symmetry.space_group_name_H-M   'P 1'
#
loop_
_entity.id
_entity.type
_entity.pdbx_description
1 polymer ?
#
loop_
_entity_poly.entity_id
_entity_poly.type
_entity_poly.pdbx_seq_one_letter_code
_entity_poly.pdbx_strand_id
1 'polypeptide(L)'
;GAVTVSGPSSVAQDTLQSAETGAAYAANYLGVNESAYNFSYYINDNNSPVSGPSAGLSFTILAISGLEHKPIIQNLAATGTISPNGTAGLIGGIFDKAAAAKAAGKSFLIVPYAPNSSIESMFYYAAQQNLGIGIVEVKDASEALPYAFGNKAPQQMHFNYSQNYSITTLPSANQTCNACNMSYFYSLENMTTNMTTAEINSMGGNFSSLKQQMLSVLGAYSAIGAKGYLYTAS
;
A
#
# COMPACT_ATOMS: atom_id res chain seq x y z
N GLY A 1 -10.70 -23.45 -13.26
CA GLY A 1 -9.98 -22.17 -13.25
C GLY A 1 -10.89 -20.99 -13.56
N ALA A 2 -12.18 -21.06 -13.24
CA ALA A 2 -13.02 -19.87 -13.28
C ALA A 2 -12.81 -19.08 -11.99
N VAL A 3 -12.66 -17.76 -12.10
CA VAL A 3 -12.56 -16.86 -10.95
C VAL A 3 -13.76 -15.93 -10.97
N THR A 4 -14.51 -15.93 -9.88
CA THR A 4 -15.70 -15.09 -9.72
C THR A 4 -15.53 -14.23 -8.48
N VAL A 5 -15.66 -12.93 -8.62
CA VAL A 5 -15.73 -12.00 -7.48
C VAL A 5 -17.15 -11.44 -7.44
N SER A 6 -17.86 -11.77 -6.38
CA SER A 6 -19.17 -11.18 -6.06
C SER A 6 -18.98 -10.13 -4.97
N GLY A 7 -19.65 -9.00 -5.09
CA GLY A 7 -19.58 -7.92 -4.11
C GLY A 7 -20.89 -7.13 -4.08
N PRO A 8 -20.94 -6.02 -3.32
CA PRO A 8 -22.05 -5.08 -3.41
C PRO A 8 -22.06 -4.36 -4.77
N SER A 9 -23.01 -3.43 -4.97
CA SER A 9 -23.37 -2.64 -6.17
C SER A 9 -22.52 -2.73 -7.46
N SER A 10 -21.19 -2.69 -7.40
CA SER A 10 -20.30 -3.01 -8.53
C SER A 10 -18.87 -3.38 -8.06
N VAL A 11 -18.22 -4.27 -8.82
CA VAL A 11 -16.80 -4.65 -8.66
C VAL A 11 -16.04 -4.20 -9.91
N ALA A 12 -14.94 -3.48 -9.74
CA ALA A 12 -14.13 -3.00 -10.87
C ALA A 12 -13.36 -4.14 -11.57
N GLN A 13 -13.07 -3.96 -12.86
CA GLN A 13 -12.31 -4.93 -13.66
C GLN A 13 -10.91 -5.20 -13.08
N ASP A 14 -10.22 -4.17 -12.59
CA ASP A 14 -8.89 -4.31 -11.97
C ASP A 14 -8.90 -5.21 -10.73
N THR A 15 -10.01 -5.21 -9.98
CA THR A 15 -10.21 -6.07 -8.82
C THR A 15 -10.42 -7.52 -9.24
N LEU A 16 -11.17 -7.77 -10.31
CA LEU A 16 -11.31 -9.11 -10.91
C LEU A 16 -9.96 -9.64 -11.39
N GLN A 17 -9.20 -8.83 -12.13
CA GLN A 17 -7.89 -9.22 -12.63
C GLN A 17 -6.89 -9.53 -11.50
N SER A 18 -6.98 -8.80 -10.38
CA SER A 18 -6.16 -9.06 -9.20
C SER A 18 -6.54 -10.37 -8.52
N ALA A 19 -7.84 -10.72 -8.49
CA ALA A 19 -8.31 -12.01 -7.96
C ALA A 19 -7.87 -13.18 -8.86
N GLU A 20 -7.91 -13.00 -10.18
CA GLU A 20 -7.40 -13.97 -11.17
C GLU A 20 -5.90 -14.21 -10.99
N THR A 21 -5.12 -13.13 -10.91
CA THR A 21 -3.67 -13.20 -10.71
C THR A 21 -3.34 -13.90 -9.40
N GLY A 22 -4.05 -13.59 -8.32
CA GLY A 22 -3.86 -14.23 -7.02
C GLY A 22 -4.23 -15.72 -7.01
N ALA A 23 -5.33 -16.09 -7.67
CA ALA A 23 -5.74 -17.49 -7.81
C ALA A 23 -4.73 -18.32 -8.63
N ALA A 24 -4.26 -17.78 -9.76
CA ALA A 24 -3.25 -18.42 -10.59
C ALA A 24 -1.93 -18.61 -9.84
N TYR A 25 -1.47 -17.57 -9.11
CA TYR A 25 -0.29 -17.69 -8.25
C TYR A 25 -0.49 -18.75 -7.17
N ALA A 26 -1.64 -18.78 -6.49
CA ALA A 26 -1.92 -19.75 -5.43
C ALA A 26 -1.89 -21.20 -5.95
N ALA A 27 -2.46 -21.46 -7.12
CA ALA A 27 -2.43 -22.78 -7.74
C ALA A 27 -0.99 -23.21 -8.08
N ASN A 28 -0.22 -22.30 -8.68
CA ASN A 28 1.19 -22.54 -8.99
C ASN A 28 2.05 -22.76 -7.74
N TYR A 29 1.83 -21.96 -6.70
CA TYR A 29 2.54 -22.06 -5.41
C TYR A 29 2.35 -23.43 -4.74
N LEU A 30 1.14 -23.98 -4.82
CA LEU A 30 0.81 -25.30 -4.25
C LEU A 30 1.04 -26.47 -5.21
N GLY A 31 1.48 -26.20 -6.45
CA GLY A 31 1.70 -27.23 -7.47
C GLY A 31 0.42 -27.93 -7.92
N VAL A 32 -0.74 -27.26 -7.82
CA VAL A 32 -2.04 -27.80 -8.22
C VAL A 32 -2.47 -27.25 -9.58
N ASN A 33 -3.27 -28.02 -10.32
CA ASN A 33 -3.82 -27.55 -11.58
C ASN A 33 -4.95 -26.54 -11.32
N GLU A 34 -4.75 -25.28 -11.66
CA GLU A 34 -5.74 -24.20 -11.54
C GLU A 34 -7.07 -24.54 -12.25
N SER A 35 -7.01 -25.25 -13.38
CA SER A 35 -8.21 -25.64 -14.12
C SER A 35 -9.12 -26.59 -13.35
N ALA A 36 -8.59 -27.32 -12.37
CA ALA A 36 -9.36 -28.24 -11.53
C ALA A 36 -10.23 -27.53 -10.48
N TYR A 37 -10.01 -26.24 -10.21
CA TYR A 37 -10.68 -25.49 -9.14
C TYR A 37 -11.41 -24.26 -9.69
N ASN A 38 -12.51 -23.89 -9.05
CA ASN A 38 -13.16 -22.60 -9.27
C ASN A 38 -13.04 -21.77 -8.01
N PHE A 39 -12.59 -20.52 -8.16
CA PHE A 39 -12.37 -19.60 -7.05
C PHE A 39 -13.54 -18.62 -6.99
N SER A 40 -14.23 -18.59 -5.86
CA SER A 40 -15.34 -17.67 -5.62
C SER A 40 -15.05 -16.81 -4.40
N TYR A 41 -14.95 -15.50 -4.63
CA TYR A 41 -14.71 -14.50 -3.59
C TYR A 41 -15.99 -13.69 -3.36
N TYR A 42 -16.30 -13.43 -2.09
CA TYR A 42 -17.39 -12.56 -1.71
C TYR A 42 -16.84 -11.36 -0.94
N ILE A 43 -17.06 -10.16 -1.48
CA ILE A 43 -16.70 -8.91 -0.83
C ILE A 43 -17.94 -8.38 -0.11
N ASN A 44 -17.82 -8.19 1.20
CA ASN A 44 -18.85 -7.54 1.99
C ASN A 44 -18.41 -6.11 2.26
N ASP A 45 -19.02 -5.16 1.55
CA ASP A 45 -18.86 -3.73 1.79
C ASP A 45 -20.26 -3.08 1.73
N ASN A 46 -20.50 -2.03 2.51
CA ASN A 46 -21.81 -1.41 2.73
C ASN A 46 -22.31 -0.62 1.50
N ASN A 47 -22.42 -1.26 0.33
CA ASN A 47 -22.79 -0.65 -0.95
C ASN A 47 -21.83 0.41 -1.50
N SER A 48 -20.58 0.42 -1.01
CA SER A 48 -19.51 1.19 -1.64
C SER A 48 -18.97 0.43 -2.87
N PRO A 49 -18.73 1.11 -4.01
CA PRO A 49 -18.04 0.52 -5.14
C PRO A 49 -16.64 0.07 -4.73
N VAL A 50 -16.31 -1.19 -4.99
CA VAL A 50 -14.97 -1.72 -4.71
C VAL A 50 -14.13 -1.57 -5.96
N SER A 51 -13.10 -0.73 -5.90
CA SER A 51 -12.22 -0.45 -7.02
C SER A 51 -10.74 -0.53 -6.65
N GLY A 52 -9.96 -1.04 -7.59
CA GLY A 52 -8.50 -1.02 -7.57
C GLY A 52 -7.84 -2.38 -7.34
N PRO A 53 -6.58 -2.53 -7.80
CA PRO A 53 -5.85 -3.79 -7.74
C PRO A 53 -5.29 -4.12 -6.34
N SER A 54 -5.41 -3.20 -5.38
CA SER A 54 -4.73 -3.27 -4.08
C SER A 54 -5.25 -4.36 -3.13
N ALA A 55 -6.25 -5.15 -3.55
CA ALA A 55 -6.73 -6.33 -2.83
C ALA A 55 -6.07 -7.65 -3.30
N GLY A 56 -5.17 -7.59 -4.29
CA GLY A 56 -4.51 -8.77 -4.87
C GLY A 56 -3.85 -9.68 -3.84
N LEU A 57 -3.07 -9.11 -2.90
CA LEU A 57 -2.43 -9.88 -1.83
C LEU A 57 -3.45 -10.62 -0.96
N SER A 58 -4.58 -9.98 -0.65
CA SER A 58 -5.65 -10.58 0.16
C SER A 58 -6.34 -11.73 -0.57
N PHE A 59 -6.62 -11.58 -1.88
CA PHE A 59 -7.16 -12.66 -2.70
C PHE A 59 -6.21 -13.85 -2.75
N THR A 60 -4.90 -13.61 -2.92
CA THR A 60 -3.89 -14.67 -2.91
C THR A 60 -3.88 -15.46 -1.60
N ILE A 61 -3.88 -14.76 -0.45
CA ILE A 61 -3.91 -15.41 0.86
C ILE A 61 -5.18 -16.25 1.04
N LEU A 62 -6.34 -15.71 0.62
CA LEU A 62 -7.63 -16.43 0.65
C LEU A 62 -7.63 -17.66 -0.26
N ALA A 63 -7.06 -17.55 -1.46
CA ALA A 63 -6.94 -18.66 -2.41
C ALA A 63 -6.10 -19.80 -1.84
N ILE A 64 -4.92 -19.48 -1.29
CA ILE A 64 -4.02 -20.46 -0.67
C ILE A 64 -4.69 -21.11 0.54
N SER A 65 -5.33 -20.30 1.40
CA SER A 65 -6.12 -20.80 2.53
C SER A 65 -7.22 -21.77 2.11
N GLY A 66 -7.96 -21.46 1.05
CA GLY A 66 -9.03 -22.31 0.52
C GLY A 66 -8.50 -23.62 -0.07
N LEU A 67 -7.41 -23.57 -0.83
CA LEU A 67 -6.78 -24.76 -1.41
C LEU A 67 -6.16 -25.68 -0.35
N GLU A 68 -5.48 -25.11 0.66
CA GLU A 68 -4.89 -25.86 1.77
C GLU A 68 -5.90 -26.28 2.85
N HIS A 69 -7.15 -25.81 2.78
CA HIS A 69 -8.16 -25.98 3.83
C HIS A 69 -7.68 -25.48 5.20
N LYS A 70 -6.86 -24.42 5.20
CA LYS A 70 -6.22 -23.90 6.40
C LYS A 70 -6.81 -22.54 6.76
N PRO A 71 -7.40 -22.37 7.96
CA PRO A 71 -8.06 -21.12 8.32
C PRO A 71 -7.06 -19.97 8.52
N ILE A 72 -7.44 -18.78 8.06
CA ILE A 72 -6.71 -17.52 8.32
C ILE A 72 -7.15 -16.94 9.66
N ILE A 73 -6.20 -16.37 10.41
CA ILE A 73 -6.54 -15.68 11.65
C ILE A 73 -7.35 -14.41 11.36
N GLN A 74 -8.41 -14.18 12.13
CA GLN A 74 -9.32 -13.05 11.89
C GLN A 74 -8.79 -11.71 12.43
N ASN A 75 -7.63 -11.72 13.08
CA ASN A 75 -7.06 -10.57 13.79
C ASN A 75 -6.12 -9.70 12.92
N LEU A 76 -6.20 -9.84 11.60
CA LEU A 76 -5.38 -9.08 10.65
C LEU A 76 -6.20 -8.50 9.51
N ALA A 77 -5.62 -7.52 8.83
CA ALA A 77 -5.99 -7.11 7.49
C ALA A 77 -4.76 -7.22 6.56
N ALA A 78 -4.99 -7.31 5.26
CA ALA A 78 -3.92 -7.29 4.27
C ALA A 78 -4.30 -6.36 3.10
N THR A 79 -3.30 -5.71 2.52
CA THR A 79 -3.42 -4.86 1.33
C THR A 79 -2.14 -4.96 0.52
N GLY A 80 -2.26 -4.88 -0.80
CA GLY A 80 -1.14 -4.98 -1.74
C GLY A 80 -1.65 -5.40 -3.10
N THR A 81 -1.10 -4.82 -4.17
CA THR A 81 -1.25 -5.42 -5.49
C THR A 81 -0.44 -6.70 -5.53
N ILE A 82 -0.78 -7.63 -6.44
CA ILE A 82 -0.03 -8.88 -6.60
C ILE A 82 0.41 -9.01 -8.05
N SER A 83 1.69 -9.32 -8.25
CA SER A 83 2.23 -9.67 -9.56
C SER A 83 2.09 -11.18 -9.81
N PRO A 84 2.12 -11.66 -11.07
CA PRO A 84 2.01 -13.11 -11.37
C PRO A 84 3.09 -13.99 -10.71
N ASN A 85 4.23 -13.39 -10.35
CA ASN A 85 5.32 -14.06 -9.62
C ASN A 85 5.11 -14.06 -8.09
N GLY A 86 4.01 -13.49 -7.58
CA GLY A 86 3.68 -13.39 -6.16
C GLY A 86 4.22 -12.16 -5.45
N THR A 87 4.95 -11.26 -6.13
CA THR A 87 5.47 -10.04 -5.50
C THR A 87 4.33 -9.09 -5.10
N ALA A 88 4.37 -8.61 -3.86
CA ALA A 88 3.46 -7.61 -3.34
C ALA A 88 3.88 -6.21 -3.84
N GLY A 89 2.97 -5.49 -4.50
CA GLY A 89 3.24 -4.18 -5.07
C GLY A 89 2.50 -3.05 -4.37
N LEU A 90 2.86 -1.82 -4.75
CA LEU A 90 2.48 -0.57 -4.08
C LEU A 90 0.98 -0.40 -3.81
N ILE A 91 0.69 0.38 -2.78
CA ILE A 91 -0.67 0.74 -2.34
C ILE A 91 -0.80 2.25 -2.17
N GLY A 92 -1.98 2.79 -2.49
CA GLY A 92 -2.36 4.16 -2.08
C GLY A 92 -3.14 4.16 -0.76
N GLY A 93 -3.13 5.29 -0.06
CA GLY A 93 -4.01 5.56 1.08
C GLY A 93 -3.79 4.66 2.30
N ILE A 94 -2.55 4.57 2.81
CA ILE A 94 -2.26 3.72 3.98
C ILE A 94 -3.02 4.16 5.24
N PHE A 95 -3.19 5.47 5.47
CA PHE A 95 -3.89 5.97 6.65
C PHE A 95 -5.35 5.50 6.68
N ASP A 96 -6.06 5.60 5.55
CA ASP A 96 -7.45 5.14 5.45
C ASP A 96 -7.56 3.63 5.65
N LYS A 97 -6.64 2.86 5.06
CA LYS A 97 -6.60 1.40 5.20
C LYS A 97 -6.27 0.95 6.62
N ALA A 98 -5.31 1.59 7.26
CA ALA A 98 -4.95 1.34 8.64
C ALA A 98 -6.09 1.75 9.59
N ALA A 99 -6.78 2.85 9.33
CA ALA A 99 -7.94 3.29 10.10
C ALA A 99 -9.10 2.32 9.95
N ALA A 100 -9.40 1.87 8.73
CA ALA A 100 -10.42 0.86 8.46
C ALA A 100 -10.10 -0.47 9.15
N ALA A 101 -8.85 -0.93 9.08
CA ALA A 101 -8.40 -2.14 9.77
C ALA A 101 -8.54 -2.01 11.30
N LYS A 102 -8.21 -0.85 11.87
CA LYS A 102 -8.37 -0.57 13.30
C LYS A 102 -9.85 -0.53 13.70
N ALA A 103 -10.69 0.14 12.91
CA ALA A 103 -12.13 0.20 13.13
C ALA A 103 -12.80 -1.18 13.04
N ALA A 104 -12.28 -2.05 12.17
CA ALA A 104 -12.67 -3.46 12.06
C ALA A 104 -12.08 -4.37 13.17
N GLY A 105 -11.43 -3.79 14.17
CA GLY A 105 -10.88 -4.50 15.34
C GLY A 105 -9.65 -5.36 15.02
N LYS A 106 -8.93 -5.10 13.93
CA LYS A 106 -7.71 -5.84 13.57
C LYS A 106 -6.52 -5.34 14.38
N SER A 107 -5.64 -6.26 14.78
CA SER A 107 -4.43 -5.91 15.55
C SER A 107 -3.29 -5.44 14.67
N PHE A 108 -3.22 -5.91 13.42
CA PHE A 108 -2.18 -5.52 12.48
C PHE A 108 -2.66 -5.54 11.02
N LEU A 109 -1.95 -4.79 10.18
CA LEU A 109 -2.15 -4.69 8.74
C LEU A 109 -0.88 -5.15 8.02
N ILE A 110 -1.03 -6.11 7.10
CA ILE A 110 0.02 -6.55 6.19
C ILE A 110 0.05 -5.61 4.99
N VAL A 111 1.23 -5.07 4.69
CA VAL A 111 1.48 -4.11 3.61
C VAL A 111 2.68 -4.55 2.77
N PRO A 112 2.79 -4.10 1.51
CA PRO A 112 3.96 -4.37 0.67
C PRO A 112 5.22 -3.75 1.27
N TYR A 113 6.35 -4.44 1.15
CA TYR A 113 7.65 -3.95 1.58
C TYR A 113 7.99 -2.59 0.95
N ALA A 114 8.47 -1.67 1.78
CA ALA A 114 8.92 -0.36 1.37
C ALA A 114 10.38 -0.17 1.81
N PRO A 115 11.29 0.30 0.94
CA PRO A 115 12.65 0.61 1.36
C PRO A 115 12.67 1.62 2.52
N ASN A 116 13.55 1.44 3.51
CA ASN A 116 13.63 2.31 4.70
C ASN A 116 13.81 3.82 4.39
N SER A 117 14.38 4.16 3.22
CA SER A 117 14.58 5.54 2.77
C SER A 117 13.43 6.09 1.91
N SER A 118 12.35 5.33 1.76
CA SER A 118 11.18 5.72 0.95
C SER A 118 10.15 6.47 1.79
N ILE A 119 9.36 7.31 1.11
CA ILE A 119 8.24 8.03 1.72
C ILE A 119 7.17 7.04 2.20
N GLU A 120 6.92 5.95 1.48
CA GLU A 120 6.04 4.85 1.92
C GLU A 120 6.41 4.32 3.31
N SER A 121 7.69 4.03 3.56
CA SER A 121 8.11 3.52 4.88
C SER A 121 7.85 4.55 6.00
N MET A 122 8.00 5.84 5.71
CA MET A 122 7.61 6.91 6.63
C MET A 122 6.11 6.94 6.87
N PHE A 123 5.28 6.78 5.83
CA PHE A 123 3.82 6.74 5.98
C PHE A 123 3.36 5.52 6.76
N TYR A 124 3.97 4.35 6.54
CA TYR A 124 3.69 3.14 7.30
C TYR A 124 3.99 3.34 8.78
N TYR A 125 5.15 3.91 9.08
CA TYR A 125 5.53 4.24 10.45
C TYR A 125 4.56 5.25 11.08
N ALA A 126 4.21 6.34 10.38
CA ALA A 126 3.27 7.33 10.86
C ALA A 126 1.87 6.74 11.11
N ALA A 127 1.38 5.87 10.21
CA ALA A 127 0.10 5.17 10.38
C ALA A 127 0.11 4.26 11.61
N GLN A 128 1.19 3.51 11.83
CA GLN A 128 1.36 2.65 13.01
C GLN A 128 1.27 3.47 14.30
N GLN A 129 1.99 4.59 14.40
CA GLN A 129 2.03 5.41 15.61
C GLN A 129 0.73 6.19 15.84
N ASN A 130 0.15 6.76 14.79
CA ASN A 130 -1.06 7.59 14.92
C ASN A 130 -2.31 6.76 15.22
N LEU A 131 -2.41 5.53 14.71
CA LEU A 131 -3.60 4.70 14.81
C LEU A 131 -3.45 3.54 15.81
N GLY A 132 -2.23 3.27 16.29
CA GLY A 132 -1.96 2.18 17.22
C GLY A 132 -2.34 0.82 16.64
N ILE A 133 -2.06 0.59 15.36
CA ILE A 133 -2.23 -0.68 14.65
C ILE A 133 -0.86 -1.14 14.15
N GLY A 134 -0.50 -2.41 14.37
CA GLY A 134 0.78 -2.93 13.89
C GLY A 134 0.85 -2.94 12.37
N ILE A 135 1.98 -2.54 11.79
CA ILE A 135 2.21 -2.64 10.34
C ILE A 135 3.27 -3.72 10.10
N VAL A 136 2.96 -4.66 9.21
CA VAL A 136 3.86 -5.75 8.82
C VAL A 136 4.16 -5.66 7.34
N GLU A 137 5.42 -5.44 7.01
CA GLU A 137 5.89 -5.38 5.64
C GLU A 137 6.20 -6.78 5.09
N VAL A 138 5.79 -7.05 3.85
CA VAL A 138 6.05 -8.31 3.14
C VAL A 138 6.46 -8.06 1.69
N LYS A 139 7.42 -8.81 1.16
CA LYS A 139 7.87 -8.68 -0.23
C LYS A 139 6.99 -9.43 -1.22
N ASP A 140 6.39 -10.54 -0.78
CA ASP A 140 5.58 -11.41 -1.59
C ASP A 140 4.49 -12.11 -0.75
N ALA A 141 3.59 -12.79 -1.45
CA ALA A 141 2.50 -13.53 -0.82
C ALA A 141 3.01 -14.64 0.11
N SER A 142 4.12 -15.30 -0.21
CA SER A 142 4.67 -16.39 0.60
C SER A 142 5.16 -15.91 1.96
N GLU A 143 5.74 -14.71 2.03
CA GLU A 143 6.16 -14.06 3.28
C GLU A 143 4.96 -13.63 4.14
N ALA A 144 3.80 -13.38 3.53
CA ALA A 144 2.57 -13.04 4.25
C ALA A 144 1.92 -14.25 4.94
N LEU A 145 2.06 -15.46 4.39
CA LEU A 145 1.37 -16.66 4.88
C LEU A 145 1.66 -17.01 6.36
N PRO A 146 2.90 -16.96 6.87
CA PRO A 146 3.17 -17.23 8.27
C PRO A 146 2.42 -16.29 9.22
N TYR A 147 2.25 -15.02 8.85
CA TYR A 147 1.45 -14.08 9.63
C TYR A 147 -0.05 -14.38 9.47
N ALA A 148 -0.50 -14.69 8.25
CA ALA A 148 -1.89 -15.00 7.95
C ALA A 148 -2.40 -16.24 8.71
N PHE A 149 -1.54 -17.23 8.89
CA PHE A 149 -1.85 -18.47 9.59
C PHE A 149 -1.52 -18.44 11.08
N GLY A 150 -1.05 -17.31 11.63
CA GLY A 150 -0.71 -17.18 13.04
C GLY A 150 0.57 -17.89 13.48
N ASN A 151 1.39 -18.35 12.53
CA ASN A 151 2.69 -18.96 12.79
C ASN A 151 3.77 -17.93 13.14
N LYS A 152 3.55 -16.65 12.83
CA LYS A 152 4.46 -15.55 13.09
C LYS A 152 3.70 -14.35 13.66
N ALA A 153 4.19 -13.81 14.78
CA ALA A 153 3.64 -12.60 15.37
C ALA A 153 4.09 -11.35 14.58
N PRO A 154 3.25 -10.31 14.49
CA PRO A 154 3.64 -9.04 13.89
C PRO A 154 4.82 -8.44 14.65
N GLN A 155 5.87 -8.05 13.94
CA GLN A 155 6.97 -7.26 14.50
C GLN A 155 6.63 -5.78 14.36
N GLN A 156 6.77 -5.01 15.45
CA GLN A 156 6.56 -3.57 15.37
C GLN A 156 7.66 -2.93 14.52
N MET A 157 7.28 -2.00 13.64
CA MET A 157 8.26 -1.19 12.93
C MET A 157 9.11 -0.40 13.93
N HIS A 158 10.42 -0.65 13.93
CA HIS A 158 11.40 0.16 14.64
C HIS A 158 12.04 1.12 13.65
N PHE A 159 11.76 2.42 13.81
CA PHE A 159 12.34 3.44 12.95
C PHE A 159 13.54 4.07 13.66
N ASN A 160 14.71 4.00 13.03
CA ASN A 160 15.92 4.63 13.57
C ASN A 160 16.03 6.06 13.03
N TYR A 161 15.75 7.04 13.89
CA TYR A 161 15.81 8.47 13.57
C TYR A 161 17.22 8.99 13.26
N SER A 162 18.27 8.18 13.39
CA SER A 162 19.66 8.60 13.19
C SER A 162 20.18 8.41 11.76
N GLN A 163 19.37 7.95 10.80
CA GLN A 163 19.82 7.81 9.42
C GLN A 163 19.56 9.09 8.64
N ASN A 164 20.64 9.70 8.15
CA ASN A 164 20.58 10.80 7.19
C ASN A 164 19.91 10.29 5.91
N TYR A 165 18.77 10.88 5.56
CA TYR A 165 18.10 10.60 4.29
C TYR A 165 18.85 11.26 3.15
N SER A 166 19.61 10.48 2.40
CA SER A 166 20.19 10.92 1.13
C SER A 166 19.19 10.68 0.02
N ILE A 167 18.38 11.69 -0.32
CA ILE A 167 17.58 11.69 -1.55
C ILE A 167 18.58 11.75 -2.71
N THR A 168 18.97 10.59 -3.22
CA THR A 168 20.07 10.50 -4.19
C THR A 168 19.58 10.60 -5.63
N THR A 169 18.32 10.26 -5.91
CA THR A 169 17.70 10.45 -7.22
C THR A 169 16.18 10.54 -7.11
N LEU A 170 15.58 11.48 -7.84
CA LEU A 170 14.15 11.45 -8.14
C LEU A 170 13.90 10.35 -9.19
N PRO A 171 12.84 9.53 -9.06
CA PRO A 171 12.44 8.64 -10.15
C PRO A 171 12.07 9.49 -11.36
N SER A 172 12.74 9.27 -12.49
CA SER A 172 12.45 9.93 -13.76
C SER A 172 11.09 9.47 -14.27
N ALA A 173 10.10 10.37 -14.20
CA ALA A 173 8.82 10.15 -14.85
C ALA A 173 9.00 10.30 -16.37
N ASN A 174 8.95 9.19 -17.11
CA ASN A 174 8.95 9.20 -18.56
C ASN A 174 7.54 9.52 -19.08
N GLN A 175 7.12 10.78 -18.95
CA GLN A 175 5.95 11.27 -19.65
C GLN A 175 6.29 12.56 -20.41
N THR A 176 6.28 12.47 -21.72
CA THR A 176 6.35 13.61 -22.64
C THR A 176 5.03 14.38 -22.60
N CYS A 177 5.03 15.53 -21.93
CA CYS A 177 3.86 16.39 -21.87
C CYS A 177 3.88 17.40 -23.04
N ASN A 178 3.02 17.19 -24.04
CA ASN A 178 2.93 18.03 -25.25
C ASN A 178 2.20 19.38 -25.04
N ALA A 179 1.68 19.68 -23.83
CA ALA A 179 1.00 20.95 -23.54
C ALA A 179 0.94 21.29 -22.03
N CYS A 180 2.03 21.10 -21.29
CA CYS A 180 2.06 21.47 -19.86
C CYS A 180 2.27 22.98 -19.68
N ASN A 181 1.25 23.69 -19.16
CA ASN A 181 1.39 25.09 -18.75
C ASN A 181 2.07 25.15 -17.36
N MET A 182 3.30 25.67 -17.37
CA MET A 182 4.19 25.78 -16.22
C MET A 182 3.53 26.44 -14.98
N SER A 183 2.71 27.48 -15.19
CA SER A 183 2.06 28.21 -14.10
C SER A 183 0.98 27.39 -13.40
N TYR A 184 0.30 26.51 -14.14
CA TYR A 184 -0.74 25.65 -13.58
C TYR A 184 -0.13 24.53 -12.72
N PHE A 185 1.00 23.97 -13.17
CA PHE A 185 1.74 22.99 -12.39
C PHE A 185 2.28 23.59 -11.08
N TYR A 186 2.90 24.78 -11.12
CA TYR A 186 3.33 25.47 -9.90
C TYR A 186 2.16 25.75 -8.94
N SER A 187 0.97 26.04 -9.47
CA SER A 187 -0.21 26.23 -8.62
C SER A 187 -0.65 24.93 -7.93
N LEU A 188 -0.56 23.78 -8.61
CA LEU A 188 -0.88 22.47 -8.05
C LEU A 188 0.19 22.01 -7.06
N GLU A 189 1.47 22.23 -7.36
CA GLU A 189 2.57 21.91 -6.45
C GLU A 189 2.49 22.76 -5.18
N ASN A 190 2.26 24.07 -5.32
CA ASN A 190 2.05 24.96 -4.18
C ASN A 190 0.78 24.61 -3.40
N MET A 191 -0.31 24.23 -4.08
CA MET A 191 -1.53 23.78 -3.41
C MET A 191 -1.28 22.49 -2.61
N THR A 192 -0.60 21.52 -3.22
CA THR A 192 -0.29 20.23 -2.59
C THR A 192 0.65 20.42 -1.41
N THR A 193 1.76 21.14 -1.59
CA THR A 193 2.71 21.45 -0.51
C THR A 193 2.06 22.27 0.62
N ASN A 194 1.18 23.23 0.30
CA ASN A 194 0.44 23.97 1.33
C ASN A 194 -0.54 23.07 2.10
N MET A 195 -1.25 22.17 1.41
CA MET A 195 -2.15 21.20 2.06
C MET A 195 -1.37 20.24 2.97
N THR A 196 -0.28 19.64 2.47
CA THR A 196 0.59 18.76 3.27
C THR A 196 1.23 19.51 4.44
N THR A 197 1.64 20.78 4.26
CA THR A 197 2.16 21.63 5.34
C THR A 197 1.10 21.86 6.42
N ALA A 198 -0.15 22.11 6.02
CA ALA A 198 -1.26 22.31 6.96
C ALA A 198 -1.55 21.04 7.77
N GLU A 199 -1.53 19.87 7.14
CA GLU A 199 -1.68 18.57 7.81
C GLU A 199 -0.51 18.25 8.74
N ILE A 200 0.73 18.56 8.34
CA ILE A 200 1.90 18.38 9.22
C ILE A 200 1.80 19.27 10.45
N ASN A 201 1.37 20.52 10.26
CA ASN A 201 1.23 21.48 11.34
C ASN A 201 0.09 21.11 12.30
N SER A 202 -0.96 20.43 11.84
CA SER A 202 -2.09 19.99 12.66
C SER A 202 -1.80 18.77 13.55
N MET A 203 -0.66 18.08 13.38
CA MET A 203 -0.26 16.97 14.26
C MET A 203 -0.02 17.43 15.71
N GLY A 204 -0.15 16.53 16.71
CA GLY A 204 0.04 16.87 18.13
C GLY A 204 1.45 17.37 18.49
N GLY A 205 1.57 18.12 19.60
CA GLY A 205 2.83 18.72 20.05
C GLY A 205 3.96 17.73 20.40
N ASN A 206 3.63 16.46 20.66
CA ASN A 206 4.59 15.38 20.96
C ASN A 206 5.45 14.97 19.75
N PHE A 207 5.16 15.50 18.55
CA PHE A 207 5.83 15.16 17.29
C PHE A 207 6.70 16.31 16.75
N SER A 208 7.17 17.22 17.60
CA SER A 208 7.89 18.43 17.17
C SER A 208 9.13 18.16 16.31
N SER A 209 9.93 17.13 16.63
CA SER A 209 11.09 16.71 15.84
C SER A 209 10.71 16.13 14.48
N LEU A 210 9.66 15.32 14.43
CA LEU A 210 9.12 14.74 13.20
C LEU A 210 8.52 15.83 12.29
N LYS A 211 7.78 16.78 12.88
CA LYS A 211 7.26 17.96 12.15
C LYS A 211 8.38 18.74 11.48
N GLN A 212 9.45 19.06 12.22
CA GLN A 212 10.57 19.81 11.67
C GLN A 212 11.25 19.08 10.51
N GLN A 213 11.42 17.76 10.61
CA GLN A 213 12.00 16.98 9.53
C GLN A 213 11.07 16.88 8.31
N MET A 214 9.77 16.63 8.51
CA MET A 214 8.80 16.58 7.41
C MET A 214 8.70 17.94 6.70
N LEU A 215 8.67 19.05 7.44
CA LEU A 215 8.69 20.39 6.87
C LEU A 215 10.01 20.70 6.16
N SER A 216 11.15 20.22 6.68
CA SER A 216 12.45 20.38 6.02
C SER A 216 12.53 19.60 4.72
N VAL A 217 12.00 18.38 4.68
CA VAL A 217 11.94 17.55 3.47
C VAL A 217 11.00 18.21 2.46
N LEU A 218 9.80 18.64 2.90
CA LEU A 218 8.84 19.34 2.05
C LEU A 218 9.41 20.64 1.47
N GLY A 219 10.16 21.40 2.28
CA GLY A 219 10.86 22.61 1.84
C GLY A 219 11.99 22.32 0.84
N ALA A 220 12.70 21.20 0.99
CA ALA A 220 13.68 20.75 0.01
C ALA A 220 13.00 20.37 -1.32
N TYR A 221 11.86 19.67 -1.27
CA TYR A 221 11.07 19.35 -2.45
C TYR A 221 10.54 20.60 -3.16
N SER A 222 9.94 21.56 -2.43
CA SER A 222 9.44 22.81 -3.02
C SER A 222 10.56 23.66 -3.62
N ALA A 223 11.75 23.67 -3.00
CA ALA A 223 12.92 24.39 -3.52
C ALA A 223 13.52 23.74 -4.77
N ILE A 224 13.41 22.42 -4.91
CA ILE A 224 13.86 21.68 -6.10
C ILE A 224 12.83 21.84 -7.24
N GLY A 225 11.53 21.76 -6.94
CA GLY A 225 10.45 22.02 -7.89
C GLY A 225 10.50 23.44 -8.46
N ALA A 226 10.70 24.45 -7.60
CA ALA A 226 10.85 25.85 -8.01
C ALA A 226 12.08 26.15 -8.89
N LYS A 227 13.11 25.28 -8.86
CA LYS A 227 14.30 25.40 -9.73
C LYS A 227 14.14 24.69 -11.07
N GLY A 228 12.98 24.09 -11.34
CA GLY A 228 12.66 23.49 -12.63
C GLY A 228 13.41 22.18 -12.93
N TYR A 229 14.02 21.54 -11.93
CA TYR A 229 14.74 20.27 -12.12
C TYR A 229 13.84 19.07 -12.46
N LEU A 230 12.51 19.24 -12.40
CA LEU A 230 11.54 18.28 -12.94
C LEU A 230 11.41 18.36 -14.48
N TYR A 231 12.08 19.31 -15.14
CA TYR A 231 11.87 19.63 -16.57
C TYR A 231 13.04 19.29 -17.51
N THR A 232 14.15 18.72 -17.06
CA THR A 232 15.22 18.31 -17.99
C THR A 232 15.09 16.84 -18.36
N ALA A 233 14.04 16.54 -19.13
CA ALA A 233 14.07 15.41 -20.06
C ALA A 233 14.49 15.99 -21.42
N SER A 234 15.68 15.60 -21.90
CA SER A 234 16.12 15.82 -23.28
C SER A 234 15.26 15.03 -24.26
#